data_AF-A0A2H3G6M6-F1
#
_entry.id   AF-A0A2H3G6M6-F1
#
_cell.length_a   1.000
_cell.length_b   1.000
_cell.length_c   1.000
_cell.angle_alpha   90.00
_cell.angle_beta   90.00
_cell.angle_gamma   90.00
#
_symmetry.space_group_name_H-M   'P 1'
#
loop_
_entity.id
_entity.type
_entity.pdbx_description
1 polymer ?
#
loop_
_entity_poly.entity_id
_entity_poly.type
_entity_poly.pdbx_seq_one_letter_code
_entity_poly.pdbx_strand_id
1 'polypeptide(L)'
;MKAGLVHYGIFITKLQRLLRMHDATLYGDERRLRENQELQAHSNWRPIDHPEWLLLEIDNNLLIRPQQIDVARAIISPASGSNSVLQMNMGQGLSSLTLPYICEDILLSEPPCTGKTSCIMPMAVAVLADRTSLCRLVVPRSLLLQTAQVIQSRIGGLVGRVVRHVPFSRRSPIDLETINIFQAIHKDVRDPGGVMLCLPEHIMSFKLSGLQQLVDGQLKWAKRMMEIQTRLRQPAGFDLAGPWAPMPTASRRARAKLRCSSAYPEKYCLLDH
;
A
#
# COMPACT_ATOMS: atom_id res chain seq x y z
N MET A 1 -9.18 29.14 4.62
CA MET A 1 -8.14 28.89 3.60
C MET A 1 -8.18 27.45 3.06
N LYS A 2 -8.08 26.41 3.91
CA LYS A 2 -8.11 24.98 3.49
C LYS A 2 -9.30 24.60 2.59
N ALA A 3 -10.53 25.00 2.96
CA ALA A 3 -11.72 24.70 2.18
C ALA A 3 -11.67 25.29 0.75
N GLY A 4 -11.13 26.49 0.57
CA GLY A 4 -10.99 27.12 -0.75
C GLY A 4 -10.01 26.37 -1.67
N LEU A 5 -8.88 25.91 -1.13
CA LEU A 5 -7.91 25.08 -1.85
C LEU A 5 -8.50 23.73 -2.26
N VAL A 6 -9.30 23.11 -1.39
CA VAL A 6 -10.00 21.86 -1.71
C VAL A 6 -11.02 22.07 -2.84
N HIS A 7 -11.79 23.16 -2.81
CA HIS A 7 -12.71 23.48 -3.91
C HIS A 7 -11.97 23.71 -5.23
N TYR A 8 -10.85 24.43 -5.19
CA TYR A 8 -9.98 24.61 -6.35
C TYR A 8 -9.47 23.28 -6.91
N GLY A 9 -9.02 22.37 -6.04
CA GLY A 9 -8.63 21.02 -6.44
C GLY A 9 -9.76 20.22 -7.09
N ILE A 10 -10.99 20.33 -6.59
CA ILE A 10 -12.17 19.72 -7.21
C ILE A 10 -12.46 20.30 -8.60
N PHE A 11 -12.23 21.60 -8.82
CA PHE A 11 -12.36 22.19 -10.16
C PHE A 11 -11.30 21.66 -11.12
N ILE A 12 -10.07 21.44 -10.66
CA ILE A 12 -9.01 20.82 -11.47
C ILE A 12 -9.40 19.41 -11.89
N THR A 13 -9.91 18.58 -10.97
CA THR A 13 -10.31 17.20 -11.31
C THR A 13 -11.49 17.16 -12.28
N LYS A 14 -12.42 18.12 -12.19
CA LYS A 14 -13.50 18.30 -13.18
C LYS A 14 -12.95 18.67 -14.56
N LEU A 15 -12.01 19.62 -14.63
CA LEU A 15 -11.38 20.00 -15.90
C LEU A 15 -10.64 18.83 -16.53
N GLN A 16 -9.82 18.13 -15.74
CA GLN A 16 -9.11 16.91 -16.16
C GLN A 16 -10.07 15.83 -16.70
N ARG A 17 -11.21 15.63 -16.04
CA ARG A 17 -12.27 14.71 -16.52
C ARG A 17 -12.84 15.13 -17.86
N LEU A 18 -13.17 16.42 -18.04
CA LEU A 18 -13.71 16.94 -19.29
C LEU A 18 -12.69 16.79 -20.44
N LEU A 19 -11.40 17.06 -20.19
CA LEU A 19 -10.34 16.84 -21.17
C LEU A 19 -10.23 15.36 -21.56
N ARG A 20 -10.26 14.44 -20.58
CA ARG A 20 -10.26 12.99 -20.88
C ARG A 20 -11.46 12.55 -21.71
N MET A 21 -12.64 13.14 -21.50
CA MET A 21 -13.83 12.88 -22.30
C MET A 21 -13.69 13.46 -23.72
N HIS A 22 -13.15 14.68 -23.83
CA HIS A 22 -12.88 15.31 -25.12
C HIS A 22 -11.89 14.47 -25.94
N ASP A 23 -10.76 14.09 -25.35
CA ASP A 23 -9.76 13.23 -25.99
C ASP A 23 -10.39 11.90 -26.43
N ALA A 24 -11.17 11.24 -25.56
CA ALA A 24 -11.85 9.99 -25.91
C ALA A 24 -12.81 10.14 -27.09
N THR A 25 -13.47 11.29 -27.20
CA THR A 25 -14.36 11.61 -28.34
C THR A 25 -13.56 11.79 -29.63
N LEU A 26 -12.41 12.48 -29.57
CA LEU A 26 -11.52 12.67 -30.72
C LEU A 26 -10.91 11.35 -31.23
N TYR A 27 -10.58 10.44 -30.32
CA TYR A 27 -10.01 9.13 -30.65
C TYR A 27 -11.07 8.06 -30.98
N GLY A 28 -12.37 8.35 -30.83
CA GLY A 28 -13.44 7.38 -31.05
C GLY A 28 -13.52 6.27 -29.98
N ASP A 29 -12.94 6.48 -28.80
CA ASP A 29 -12.95 5.51 -27.69
C ASP A 29 -14.24 5.66 -26.86
N GLU A 30 -15.33 5.11 -27.39
CA GLU A 30 -16.66 5.10 -26.76
C GLU A 30 -16.68 4.48 -25.36
N ARG A 31 -15.80 3.50 -25.13
CA ARG A 31 -15.71 2.83 -23.83
C ARG A 31 -15.16 3.80 -22.77
N ARG A 32 -14.02 4.44 -23.06
CA ARG A 32 -13.40 5.40 -22.12
C ARG A 32 -14.30 6.61 -21.89
N LEU A 33 -15.04 7.05 -22.92
CA LEU A 33 -16.04 8.11 -22.80
C LEU A 33 -17.15 7.72 -21.82
N ARG A 34 -17.78 6.55 -22.04
CA ARG A 34 -18.86 6.04 -21.18
C ARG A 34 -18.41 5.86 -19.73
N GLU A 35 -17.24 5.25 -19.51
CA GLU A 35 -16.69 5.09 -18.17
C GLU A 35 -16.50 6.45 -17.45
N ASN A 36 -16.01 7.48 -18.16
CA ASN A 36 -15.87 8.81 -17.58
C ASN A 36 -17.20 9.54 -17.42
N GLN A 37 -18.26 9.22 -18.18
CA GLN A 37 -19.60 9.80 -18.01
C GLN A 37 -20.32 9.21 -16.80
N GLU A 38 -20.31 7.88 -16.67
CA GLU A 38 -20.99 7.16 -15.60
C GLU A 38 -20.31 7.31 -14.23
N LEU A 39 -18.99 7.57 -14.21
CA LEU A 39 -18.25 7.71 -12.97
C LEU A 39 -18.69 8.96 -12.18
N GLN A 40 -19.31 8.73 -11.03
CA GLN A 40 -19.61 9.79 -10.07
C GLN A 40 -18.37 10.07 -9.21
N ALA A 41 -17.75 11.22 -9.43
CA ALA A 41 -16.63 11.68 -8.62
C ALA A 41 -17.08 11.93 -7.17
N HIS A 42 -16.23 11.58 -6.20
CA HIS A 42 -16.40 11.90 -4.78
C HIS A 42 -17.74 11.46 -4.16
N SER A 43 -18.32 10.33 -4.59
CA SER A 43 -19.63 9.87 -4.11
C SER A 43 -19.59 9.27 -2.70
N ASN A 44 -18.56 8.48 -2.37
CA ASN A 44 -18.43 7.75 -1.10
C ASN A 44 -17.38 8.34 -0.14
N TRP A 45 -16.76 9.47 -0.50
CA TRP A 45 -15.78 10.19 0.33
C TRP A 45 -15.81 11.68 0.05
N ARG A 46 -15.31 12.48 1.00
CA ARG A 46 -15.22 13.93 0.84
C ARG A 46 -13.75 14.37 0.73
N PRO A 47 -13.40 15.17 -0.29
CA PRO A 47 -12.03 15.68 -0.45
C PRO A 47 -11.49 16.52 0.72
N ILE A 48 -12.38 17.05 1.56
CA ILE A 48 -11.99 17.80 2.76
C ILE A 48 -11.43 16.91 3.88
N ASP A 49 -11.90 15.67 3.97
CA ASP A 49 -11.53 14.70 5.00
C ASP A 49 -10.19 14.03 4.65
N HIS A 50 -9.95 13.79 3.35
CA HIS A 50 -8.72 13.17 2.83
C HIS A 50 -8.10 14.00 1.70
N PRO A 51 -7.44 15.14 2.01
CA PRO A 51 -6.84 15.99 1.00
C PRO A 51 -5.71 15.29 0.23
N GLU A 52 -4.98 14.35 0.85
CA GLU A 52 -3.97 13.55 0.13
C GLU A 52 -4.55 12.74 -1.03
N TRP A 53 -5.77 12.22 -0.91
CA TRP A 53 -6.42 11.48 -2.01
C TRP A 53 -6.80 12.40 -3.17
N LEU A 54 -7.21 13.64 -2.87
CA LEU A 54 -7.46 14.64 -3.90
C LEU A 54 -6.17 15.02 -4.63
N LEU A 55 -5.06 15.18 -3.90
CA LEU A 55 -3.75 15.45 -4.52
C LEU A 55 -3.32 14.27 -5.40
N LEU A 56 -3.58 13.03 -4.97
CA LEU A 56 -3.34 11.84 -5.79
C LEU A 56 -4.17 11.86 -7.07
N GLU A 57 -5.44 12.26 -7.05
CA GLU A 57 -6.24 12.39 -8.27
C GLU A 57 -5.65 13.41 -9.26
N ILE A 58 -5.27 14.58 -8.73
CA ILE A 58 -4.77 15.69 -9.53
C ILE A 58 -3.41 15.36 -10.16
N ASP A 59 -2.46 14.90 -9.36
CA ASP A 59 -1.08 14.60 -9.81
C ASP A 59 -1.07 13.51 -10.89
N ASN A 60 -2.00 12.57 -10.77
CA ASN A 60 -2.03 11.38 -11.61
C ASN A 60 -3.07 11.45 -12.73
N ASN A 61 -3.75 12.60 -12.88
CA ASN A 61 -4.80 12.84 -13.87
C ASN A 61 -5.79 11.66 -13.94
N LEU A 62 -6.31 11.24 -12.78
CA LEU A 62 -7.24 10.12 -12.64
C LEU A 62 -8.39 10.46 -11.69
N LEU A 63 -9.47 9.68 -11.74
CA LEU A 63 -10.54 9.72 -10.75
C LEU A 63 -10.58 8.40 -10.00
N ILE A 64 -10.62 8.47 -8.67
CA ILE A 64 -10.68 7.29 -7.83
C ILE A 64 -12.10 6.71 -7.88
N ARG A 65 -12.21 5.41 -8.16
CA ARG A 65 -13.50 4.71 -8.22
C ARG A 65 -14.00 4.42 -6.79
N PRO A 66 -15.33 4.44 -6.54
CA PRO A 66 -15.88 4.18 -5.21
C PRO A 66 -15.36 2.88 -4.58
N GLN A 67 -15.31 1.78 -5.34
CA GLN A 67 -14.83 0.50 -4.80
C GLN A 67 -13.37 0.56 -4.33
N GLN A 68 -12.51 1.39 -4.95
CA GLN A 68 -11.11 1.53 -4.53
C GLN A 68 -11.00 2.20 -3.16
N ILE A 69 -11.92 3.11 -2.85
CA ILE A 69 -11.99 3.78 -1.55
C ILE A 69 -12.47 2.83 -0.47
N ASP A 70 -13.45 1.97 -0.78
CA ASP A 70 -13.95 0.99 0.19
C ASP A 70 -12.83 0.04 0.61
N VAL A 71 -12.01 -0.40 -0.34
CA VAL A 71 -10.84 -1.22 -0.01
C VAL A 71 -9.76 -0.40 0.71
N ALA A 72 -9.46 0.81 0.26
CA ALA A 72 -8.49 1.66 0.97
C ALA A 72 -8.89 1.88 2.44
N ARG A 73 -10.18 2.08 2.72
CA ARG A 73 -10.72 2.15 4.08
C ARG A 73 -10.57 0.84 4.84
N ALA A 74 -10.86 -0.29 4.21
CA ALA A 74 -10.67 -1.59 4.84
C ALA A 74 -9.20 -1.89 5.19
N ILE A 75 -8.25 -1.31 4.44
CA ILE A 75 -6.81 -1.34 4.76
C ILE A 75 -6.48 -0.39 5.92
N ILE A 76 -6.94 0.87 5.84
CA ILE A 76 -6.59 1.90 6.83
C ILE A 76 -7.20 1.60 8.21
N SER A 77 -8.45 1.14 8.21
CA SER A 77 -9.24 0.87 9.41
C SER A 77 -10.00 -0.44 9.22
N PRO A 78 -9.36 -1.60 9.46
CA PRO A 78 -10.02 -2.88 9.36
C PRO A 78 -11.10 -2.99 10.46
N ALA A 79 -12.28 -3.49 10.09
CA ALA A 79 -13.40 -3.64 11.03
C ALA A 79 -13.08 -4.57 12.22
N SER A 80 -12.08 -5.45 12.08
CA SER A 80 -11.58 -6.34 13.12
C SER A 80 -10.60 -5.67 14.09
N GLY A 81 -10.12 -4.46 13.81
CA GLY A 81 -9.04 -3.80 14.57
C GLY A 81 -7.73 -4.60 14.63
N SER A 82 -7.58 -5.61 13.77
CA SER A 82 -6.46 -6.56 13.74
C SER A 82 -6.11 -6.90 12.31
N ASN A 83 -4.97 -7.56 12.09
CA ASN A 83 -4.42 -7.87 10.77
C ASN A 83 -5.50 -8.41 9.81
N SER A 84 -5.69 -7.73 8.70
CA SER A 84 -6.68 -8.08 7.68
C SER A 84 -6.01 -8.63 6.43
N VAL A 85 -6.56 -9.72 5.88
CA VAL A 85 -6.20 -10.19 4.54
C VAL A 85 -7.29 -9.75 3.57
N LEU A 86 -6.91 -9.03 2.53
CA LEU A 86 -7.83 -8.55 1.49
C LEU A 86 -7.46 -9.22 0.18
N GLN A 87 -8.39 -10.01 -0.36
CA GLN A 87 -8.27 -10.60 -1.68
C GLN A 87 -9.12 -9.81 -2.67
N MET A 88 -8.51 -9.39 -3.77
CA MET A 88 -9.23 -8.77 -4.88
C MET A 88 -9.25 -9.71 -6.07
N ASN A 89 -10.42 -9.83 -6.71
CA ASN A 89 -10.51 -10.50 -8.00
C ASN A 89 -9.81 -9.64 -9.07
N MET A 90 -8.90 -10.26 -9.83
CA MET A 90 -8.21 -9.63 -10.98
C MET A 90 -9.24 -9.17 -12.02
N GLY A 91 -8.99 -8.04 -12.69
CA GLY A 91 -9.78 -7.66 -13.88
C GLY A 91 -11.13 -6.96 -13.69
N GLN A 92 -11.69 -6.81 -12.47
CA GLN A 92 -12.92 -5.99 -12.29
C GLN A 92 -12.68 -4.46 -12.41
N GLY A 93 -12.03 -4.02 -13.49
CA GLY A 93 -12.46 -2.82 -14.22
C GLY A 93 -13.51 -3.16 -15.30
N LEU A 94 -13.84 -4.44 -15.48
CA LEU A 94 -14.95 -4.93 -16.29
C LEU A 94 -15.90 -5.76 -15.43
N SER A 95 -17.16 -5.31 -15.31
CA SER A 95 -18.40 -6.13 -15.21
C SER A 95 -19.53 -5.38 -14.50
N SER A 96 -20.08 -4.40 -15.21
CA SER A 96 -21.53 -4.25 -15.31
C SER A 96 -21.70 -3.49 -16.62
N LEU A 97 -21.85 -4.17 -17.74
CA LEU A 97 -23.15 -4.58 -18.25
C LEU A 97 -23.00 -5.82 -19.14
N THR A 98 -23.94 -6.75 -18.97
CA THR A 98 -24.20 -7.86 -19.88
C THR A 98 -24.68 -7.31 -21.23
N LEU A 99 -23.85 -7.37 -22.28
CA LEU A 99 -24.31 -7.42 -23.66
C LEU A 99 -23.37 -8.33 -24.47
N PRO A 100 -23.85 -9.46 -25.00
CA PRO A 100 -23.04 -10.38 -25.80
C PRO A 100 -23.19 -10.04 -27.28
N TYR A 101 -22.66 -8.92 -27.76
CA TYR A 101 -22.62 -8.67 -29.21
C TYR A 101 -21.40 -7.86 -29.63
N ILE A 102 -20.54 -8.54 -30.39
CA ILE A 102 -19.72 -8.05 -31.52
C ILE A 102 -18.60 -7.07 -31.17
N CYS A 103 -17.35 -7.53 -31.33
CA CYS A 103 -16.40 -6.95 -32.30
C CYS A 103 -15.09 -7.75 -32.26
N GLU A 104 -14.93 -8.57 -33.30
CA GLU A 104 -13.66 -9.02 -33.85
C GLU A 104 -12.98 -7.79 -34.48
N ASP A 105 -11.64 -7.73 -34.42
CA ASP A 105 -10.77 -6.65 -34.90
C ASP A 105 -10.74 -5.33 -34.09
N ILE A 106 -9.76 -5.20 -33.19
CA ILE A 106 -8.84 -4.05 -33.05
C ILE A 106 -7.60 -4.55 -32.30
N LEU A 107 -6.61 -4.99 -33.09
CA LEU A 107 -5.21 -4.95 -32.69
C LEU A 107 -4.75 -3.51 -32.91
N LEU A 108 -4.54 -2.75 -31.83
CA LEU A 108 -3.44 -1.78 -31.63
C LEU A 108 -3.79 -0.84 -30.46
N SER A 109 -2.85 -0.76 -29.52
CA SER A 109 -2.82 0.11 -28.34
C SER A 109 -3.74 -0.29 -27.17
N GLU A 110 -3.28 -1.21 -26.32
CA GLU A 110 -3.76 -1.29 -24.95
C GLU A 110 -3.17 -0.14 -24.11
N PRO A 111 -3.98 0.79 -23.54
CA PRO A 111 -3.53 1.57 -22.42
C PRO A 111 -3.75 0.77 -21.13
N PRO A 112 -2.86 0.90 -20.12
CA PRO A 112 -2.85 0.02 -18.96
C PRO A 112 -4.17 0.14 -18.21
N CYS A 113 -4.89 -0.98 -18.13
CA CYS A 113 -6.01 -1.18 -17.20
C CYS A 113 -5.60 -0.61 -15.85
N THR A 114 -6.21 0.50 -15.42
CA THR A 114 -5.78 1.25 -14.24
C THR A 114 -5.82 0.33 -13.02
N GLY A 115 -4.61 -0.07 -12.62
CA GLY A 115 -4.36 -1.16 -11.71
C GLY A 115 -5.02 -0.91 -10.35
N LYS A 116 -5.85 -1.86 -9.93
CA LYS A 116 -6.47 -1.90 -8.59
C LYS A 116 -5.43 -1.61 -7.51
N THR A 117 -4.29 -2.29 -7.59
CA THR A 117 -3.19 -2.17 -6.63
C THR A 117 -2.40 -0.86 -6.79
N SER A 118 -2.32 -0.26 -7.99
CA SER A 118 -1.48 0.92 -8.22
C SER A 118 -2.10 2.24 -7.73
N CYS A 119 -3.41 2.28 -7.48
CA CYS A 119 -4.09 3.42 -6.85
C CYS A 119 -4.36 3.19 -5.36
N ILE A 120 -4.81 1.99 -4.97
CA ILE A 120 -5.19 1.69 -3.59
C ILE A 120 -3.99 1.74 -2.65
N MET A 121 -2.83 1.23 -3.08
CA MET A 121 -1.63 1.23 -2.25
C MET A 121 -1.13 2.65 -1.91
N PRO A 122 -0.95 3.57 -2.87
CA PRO A 122 -0.68 4.98 -2.57
C PRO A 122 -1.70 5.62 -1.63
N MET A 123 -2.99 5.35 -1.82
CA MET A 123 -4.05 5.92 -0.97
C MET A 123 -3.94 5.48 0.48
N ALA A 124 -3.78 4.17 0.71
CA ALA A 124 -3.64 3.62 2.05
C ALA A 124 -2.36 4.13 2.72
N VAL A 125 -1.25 4.08 1.99
CA VAL A 125 0.06 4.53 2.47
C VAL A 125 0.07 6.04 2.78
N ALA A 126 -0.63 6.86 1.99
CA ALA A 126 -0.78 8.28 2.23
C ALA A 126 -1.56 8.59 3.51
N VAL A 127 -2.42 7.70 3.99
CA VAL A 127 -3.10 7.88 5.27
C VAL A 127 -2.29 7.27 6.42
N LEU A 128 -1.70 6.09 6.20
CA LEU A 128 -0.99 5.33 7.22
C LEU A 128 0.36 5.90 7.62
N ALA A 129 1.06 6.62 6.74
CA ALA A 129 2.34 7.26 7.13
C ALA A 129 2.07 8.57 7.91
N ASP A 130 1.65 8.39 9.16
CA ASP A 130 1.15 9.40 10.10
C ASP A 130 2.26 10.08 10.95
N ARG A 131 3.53 9.81 10.62
CA ARG A 131 4.75 10.23 11.35
C ARG A 131 4.92 9.62 12.74
N THR A 132 3.89 8.98 13.29
CA THR A 132 3.98 8.32 14.61
C THR A 132 4.52 6.90 14.45
N SER A 133 4.05 6.19 13.42
CA SER A 133 4.54 4.88 13.03
C SER A 133 5.31 4.91 11.72
N LEU A 134 6.19 3.92 11.57
CA LEU A 134 6.86 3.68 10.31
C LEU A 134 5.96 2.84 9.42
N CYS A 135 5.42 3.44 8.36
CA CYS A 135 4.67 2.71 7.34
C CYS A 135 5.61 1.83 6.50
N ARG A 136 5.42 0.51 6.57
CA ARG A 136 6.21 -0.49 5.84
C ARG A 136 5.35 -1.21 4.82
N LEU A 137 5.78 -1.18 3.56
CA LEU A 137 5.15 -1.91 2.47
C LEU A 137 6.00 -3.14 2.12
N VAL A 138 5.49 -4.33 2.48
CA VAL A 138 6.18 -5.59 2.23
C VAL A 138 5.78 -6.15 0.87
N VAL A 139 6.77 -6.32 -0.01
CA VAL A 139 6.56 -6.79 -1.39
C VAL A 139 7.49 -7.94 -1.75
N PRO A 140 7.06 -8.85 -2.66
CA PRO A 140 7.95 -9.84 -3.24
C PRO A 140 9.10 -9.19 -4.03
N ARG A 141 10.26 -9.88 -4.11
CA ARG A 141 11.46 -9.38 -4.80
C ARG A 141 11.24 -8.99 -6.26
N SER A 142 10.44 -9.77 -6.97
CA SER A 142 10.08 -9.50 -8.37
C SER A 142 9.24 -8.24 -8.57
N LEU A 143 8.54 -7.77 -7.52
CA LEU A 143 7.66 -6.61 -7.57
C LEU A 143 8.28 -5.35 -6.94
N LEU A 144 9.48 -5.45 -6.36
CA LEU A 144 10.09 -4.34 -5.63
C LEU A 144 10.25 -3.10 -6.50
N LEU A 145 10.90 -3.23 -7.66
CA LEU A 145 11.17 -2.10 -8.55
C LEU A 145 9.88 -1.49 -9.09
N GLN A 146 8.94 -2.34 -9.52
CA GLN A 146 7.65 -1.91 -10.03
C GLN A 146 6.86 -1.13 -8.96
N THR A 147 6.82 -1.66 -7.73
CA THR A 147 6.11 -1.00 -6.62
C THR A 147 6.82 0.27 -6.20
N ALA A 148 8.15 0.30 -6.21
CA ALA A 148 8.92 1.50 -5.93
C ALA A 148 8.62 2.62 -6.92
N GLN A 149 8.61 2.33 -8.22
CA GLN A 149 8.28 3.31 -9.26
C GLN A 149 6.85 3.81 -9.12
N VAL A 150 5.88 2.92 -8.86
CA VAL A 150 4.49 3.32 -8.65
C VAL A 150 4.35 4.19 -7.41
N ILE A 151 4.85 3.76 -6.26
CA ILE A 151 4.72 4.56 -5.03
C ILE A 151 5.48 5.89 -5.20
N GLN A 152 6.72 5.90 -5.69
CA GLN A 152 7.48 7.13 -5.88
C GLN A 152 6.80 8.12 -6.84
N SER A 153 6.24 7.65 -7.97
CA SER A 153 5.51 8.53 -8.90
C SER A 153 4.20 9.06 -8.31
N ARG A 154 3.51 8.26 -7.49
CA ARG A 154 2.20 8.63 -6.94
C ARG A 154 2.29 9.48 -5.66
N ILE A 155 3.19 9.17 -4.73
CA ILE A 155 3.30 9.87 -3.43
C ILE A 155 4.51 10.79 -3.32
N GLY A 156 5.47 10.70 -4.24
CA GLY A 156 6.67 11.56 -4.23
C GLY A 156 6.44 12.96 -4.84
N GLY A 157 5.36 13.14 -5.61
CA GLY A 157 4.98 14.42 -6.21
C GLY A 157 4.24 15.32 -5.23
N LEU A 158 2.98 15.63 -5.50
CA LEU A 158 2.20 16.61 -4.72
C LEU A 158 1.99 16.21 -3.25
N VAL A 159 2.02 14.91 -2.93
CA VAL A 159 1.92 14.41 -1.55
C VAL A 159 3.25 14.59 -0.79
N GLY A 160 4.37 14.71 -1.50
CA GLY A 160 5.68 15.07 -0.93
C GLY A 160 6.29 14.05 0.02
N ARG A 161 6.01 12.75 -0.17
CA ARG A 161 6.51 11.68 0.71
C ARG A 161 7.74 10.98 0.16
N VAL A 162 8.68 10.72 1.05
CA VAL A 162 9.91 9.98 0.74
C VAL A 162 9.63 8.48 0.71
N VAL A 163 10.10 7.81 -0.34
CA VAL A 163 10.06 6.35 -0.46
C VAL A 163 11.48 5.83 -0.37
N ARG A 164 11.77 4.93 0.57
CA ARG A 164 13.11 4.31 0.71
C ARG A 164 13.01 2.80 0.85
N HIS A 165 13.92 2.09 0.18
CA HIS A 165 14.16 0.67 0.39
C HIS A 165 15.47 0.50 1.17
N VAL A 166 15.44 -0.22 2.28
CA VAL A 166 16.65 -0.50 3.09
C VAL A 166 16.88 -2.01 3.11
N PRO A 167 17.87 -2.51 2.35
CA PRO A 167 18.20 -3.93 2.37
C PRO A 167 18.93 -4.29 3.67
N PHE A 168 18.65 -5.48 4.19
CA PHE A 168 19.40 -6.09 5.28
C PHE A 168 19.82 -7.51 4.90
N SER A 169 21.13 -7.78 4.93
CA SER A 169 21.69 -9.09 4.60
C SER A 169 22.22 -9.76 5.86
N ARG A 170 22.23 -11.09 5.89
CA ARG A 170 22.91 -11.84 6.97
C ARG A 170 24.41 -11.59 7.01
N ARG A 171 25.00 -11.14 5.90
CA ARG A 171 26.43 -10.79 5.80
C ARG A 171 26.73 -9.36 6.25
N SER A 172 25.71 -8.57 6.58
CA SER A 172 25.92 -7.21 7.08
C SER A 172 26.65 -7.29 8.44
N PRO A 173 27.70 -6.48 8.64
CA PRO A 173 28.47 -6.51 9.89
C PRO A 173 27.56 -6.12 11.06
N ILE A 174 27.55 -6.95 12.11
CA ILE A 174 26.74 -6.72 13.31
C ILE A 174 27.63 -5.99 14.31
N ASP A 175 27.61 -4.66 14.22
CA ASP A 175 28.32 -3.76 15.14
C ASP A 175 27.36 -2.70 15.70
N LEU A 176 27.69 -2.07 16.84
CA LEU A 176 26.85 -1.06 17.48
C LEU A 176 26.56 0.09 16.52
N GLU A 177 27.59 0.53 15.81
CA GLU A 177 27.49 1.62 14.83
C GLU A 177 26.52 1.26 13.72
N THR A 178 26.66 0.08 13.11
CA THR A 178 25.76 -0.38 12.05
C THR A 178 24.32 -0.50 12.54
N ILE A 179 24.10 -1.03 13.75
CA ILE A 179 22.76 -1.14 14.35
C ILE A 179 22.16 0.25 14.62
N ASN A 180 22.97 1.20 15.09
CA ASN A 180 22.55 2.58 15.33
C ASN A 180 22.24 3.31 14.03
N ILE A 181 23.06 3.14 12.98
CA ILE A 181 22.81 3.67 11.64
C ILE A 181 21.51 3.08 11.08
N PHE A 182 21.31 1.77 11.20
CA PHE A 182 20.07 1.12 10.78
C PHE A 182 18.86 1.76 11.47
N GLN A 183 18.92 1.96 12.78
CA GLN A 183 17.86 2.62 13.53
C GLN A 183 17.67 4.10 13.13
N ALA A 184 18.76 4.82 12.86
CA ALA A 184 18.71 6.21 12.40
C ALA A 184 17.98 6.32 11.06
N ILE A 185 18.31 5.45 10.09
CA ILE A 185 17.63 5.42 8.78
C ILE A 185 16.13 5.21 8.93
N HIS A 186 15.68 4.35 9.85
CA HIS A 186 14.24 4.13 10.08
C HIS A 186 13.57 5.35 10.69
N LYS A 187 14.26 6.09 11.58
CA LYS A 187 13.76 7.35 12.14
C LYS A 187 13.68 8.44 11.07
N ASP A 188 14.73 8.59 10.26
CA ASP A 188 14.80 9.57 9.17
C ASP A 188 13.68 9.38 8.14
N VAL A 189 13.18 8.16 7.95
CA VAL A 189 12.01 7.89 7.08
C VAL A 189 10.71 8.16 7.82
N ARG A 190 10.61 7.79 9.10
CA ARG A 190 9.39 7.95 9.89
C ARG A 190 9.06 9.42 10.16
N ASP A 191 10.05 10.20 10.59
CA ASP A 191 9.86 11.57 11.06
C ASP A 191 9.20 12.51 10.00
N PRO A 192 9.54 12.45 8.70
CA PRO A 192 8.81 13.18 7.66
C PRO A 192 7.47 12.54 7.25
N GLY A 193 7.18 11.30 7.66
CA GLY A 193 6.01 10.53 7.21
C GLY A 193 6.27 9.79 5.90
N GLY A 194 7.51 9.32 5.73
CA GLY A 194 7.93 8.53 4.58
C GLY A 194 7.48 7.07 4.66
N VAL A 195 7.77 6.36 3.58
CA VAL A 195 7.31 4.99 3.35
C VAL A 195 8.50 4.12 3.10
N MET A 196 8.56 3.01 3.83
CA MET A 196 9.63 2.04 3.69
C MET A 196 9.17 0.86 2.85
N LEU A 197 9.88 0.56 1.77
CA LEU A 197 9.71 -0.69 1.03
C LEU A 197 10.55 -1.77 1.69
N CYS A 198 9.95 -2.93 1.94
CA CYS A 198 10.62 -4.05 2.61
C CYS A 198 10.43 -5.35 1.84
N LEU A 199 11.47 -6.17 1.84
CA LEU A 199 11.40 -7.56 1.39
C LEU A 199 11.23 -8.48 2.59
N PRO A 200 10.41 -9.55 2.49
CA PRO A 200 10.32 -10.57 3.52
C PRO A 200 11.70 -11.15 3.90
N GLU A 201 12.58 -11.32 2.91
CA GLU A 201 13.95 -11.81 3.09
C GLU A 201 14.79 -10.92 4.03
N HIS A 202 14.67 -9.59 3.89
CA HIS A 202 15.42 -8.63 4.70
C HIS A 202 14.87 -8.56 6.12
N ILE A 203 13.54 -8.58 6.27
CA ILE A 203 12.89 -8.63 7.57
C ILE A 203 13.34 -9.90 8.30
N MET A 204 13.25 -11.06 7.66
CA MET A 204 13.63 -12.33 8.28
C MET A 204 15.13 -12.42 8.56
N SER A 205 15.97 -11.88 7.68
CA SER A 205 17.42 -11.83 7.93
C SER A 205 17.74 -11.01 9.17
N PHE A 206 17.12 -9.85 9.36
CA PHE A 206 17.29 -9.04 10.57
C PHE A 206 16.84 -9.79 11.84
N LYS A 207 15.67 -10.44 11.78
CA LYS A 207 15.14 -11.23 12.90
C LYS A 207 16.07 -12.38 13.30
N LEU A 208 16.52 -13.16 12.31
CA LEU A 208 17.41 -14.30 12.53
C LEU A 208 18.79 -13.87 13.03
N SER A 209 19.33 -12.76 12.50
CA SER A 209 20.57 -12.19 13.01
C SER A 209 20.46 -11.77 14.49
N GLY A 210 19.33 -11.18 14.90
CA GLY A 210 19.10 -10.86 16.32
C GLY A 210 19.03 -12.10 17.22
N LEU A 211 18.40 -13.17 16.75
CA LEU A 211 18.35 -14.45 17.47
C LEU A 211 19.71 -15.16 17.53
N GLN A 212 20.49 -15.13 16.46
CA GLN A 212 21.82 -15.71 16.43
C GLN A 212 22.74 -15.04 17.48
N GLN A 213 22.68 -13.72 17.59
CA GLN A 213 23.46 -12.99 18.61
C GLN A 213 23.06 -13.36 20.05
N LEU A 214 21.81 -13.78 20.27
CA LEU A 214 21.36 -14.28 21.56
C LEU A 214 22.03 -15.62 21.90
N VAL A 215 22.12 -16.52 20.90
CA VAL A 215 22.77 -17.84 21.02
C VAL A 215 24.28 -17.70 21.20
N ASP A 216 24.90 -16.76 20.50
CA ASP A 216 26.35 -16.50 20.57
C ASP A 216 26.78 -15.80 21.87
N GLY A 217 25.85 -15.58 22.82
CA GLY A 217 26.12 -14.94 24.11
C GLY A 217 26.30 -13.42 24.04
N GLN A 218 26.08 -12.81 22.88
CA GLN A 218 26.27 -11.38 22.64
C GLN A 218 25.02 -10.56 23.00
N LEU A 219 24.71 -10.54 24.30
CA LEU A 219 23.46 -9.97 24.83
C LEU A 219 23.26 -8.48 24.50
N LYS A 220 24.34 -7.69 24.40
CA LYS A 220 24.27 -6.26 24.08
C LYS A 220 23.67 -6.02 22.69
N TRP A 221 24.15 -6.76 21.68
CA TRP A 221 23.68 -6.66 20.30
C TRP A 221 22.27 -7.23 20.17
N ALA A 222 22.06 -8.42 20.74
CA ALA A 222 20.77 -9.11 20.69
C ALA A 222 19.66 -8.25 21.29
N LYS A 223 19.87 -7.66 22.47
CA LYS A 223 18.90 -6.78 23.12
C LYS A 223 18.55 -5.58 22.23
N ARG A 224 19.55 -4.91 21.65
CA ARG A 224 19.30 -3.73 20.81
C ARG A 224 18.54 -4.09 19.52
N MET A 225 18.90 -5.18 18.87
CA MET A 225 18.20 -5.66 17.67
C MET A 225 16.76 -6.07 17.98
N MET A 226 16.52 -6.73 19.11
CA MET A 226 15.17 -7.08 19.56
C MET A 226 14.32 -5.85 19.91
N GLU A 227 14.90 -4.82 20.53
CA GLU A 227 14.22 -3.54 20.78
C GLU A 227 13.78 -2.88 19.47
N ILE A 228 14.67 -2.83 18.47
CA ILE A 228 14.37 -2.29 17.14
C ILE A 228 13.25 -3.11 16.49
N GLN A 229 13.36 -4.45 16.51
CA GLN A 229 12.35 -5.34 15.94
C GLN A 229 10.98 -5.18 16.61
N THR A 230 10.96 -5.01 17.94
CA THR A 230 9.73 -4.81 18.69
C THR A 230 9.08 -3.49 18.30
N ARG A 231 9.87 -2.40 18.20
CA ARG A 231 9.37 -1.10 17.72
C ARG A 231 8.86 -1.15 16.28
N LEU A 232 9.52 -1.93 15.41
CA LEU A 232 9.07 -2.11 14.03
C LEU A 232 7.81 -2.97 13.90
N ARG A 233 7.50 -3.78 14.92
CA ARG A 233 6.32 -4.65 14.97
C ARG A 233 5.13 -4.00 15.69
N GLN A 234 5.37 -2.95 16.48
CA GLN A 234 4.30 -2.25 17.17
C GLN A 234 3.49 -1.43 16.17
N PRO A 235 2.17 -1.68 16.06
CA PRO A 235 1.28 -0.83 15.29
C PRO A 235 1.24 0.56 15.92
N ALA A 236 1.14 1.62 15.11
CA ALA A 236 0.72 2.93 15.62
C ALA A 236 -0.64 2.76 16.30
N GLY A 237 -0.71 3.08 17.60
CA GLY A 237 -1.99 3.34 18.27
C GLY A 237 -2.47 2.33 19.31
N PHE A 238 -1.61 1.52 19.93
CA PHE A 238 -1.99 0.82 21.17
C PHE A 238 -0.90 0.88 22.24
N ASP A 239 -1.03 1.85 23.13
CA ASP A 239 -0.49 1.77 24.49
C ASP A 239 -1.24 0.65 25.22
N LEU A 240 -0.60 -0.52 25.34
CA LEU A 240 -0.91 -1.45 26.44
C LEU A 240 0.40 -1.83 27.12
N ALA A 241 0.47 -1.42 28.37
CA ALA A 241 1.52 -1.72 29.31
C ALA A 241 1.78 -3.23 29.46
N GLY A 242 3.06 -3.57 29.68
CA GLY A 242 3.43 -4.71 30.53
C GLY A 242 3.42 -6.11 29.89
N PRO A 243 4.13 -7.07 30.52
CA PRO A 243 5.00 -8.01 29.83
C PRO A 243 4.40 -9.43 29.73
N TRP A 244 4.73 -10.13 28.65
CA TRP A 244 4.63 -11.59 28.51
C TRP A 244 3.24 -12.21 28.78
N ALA A 245 2.50 -12.55 27.72
CA ALA A 245 1.48 -13.59 27.80
C ALA A 245 1.54 -14.49 26.54
N PRO A 246 1.54 -15.82 26.73
CA PRO A 246 1.74 -16.80 25.66
C PRO A 246 0.50 -17.00 24.79
N MET A 247 0.71 -17.52 23.58
CA MET A 247 -0.36 -17.90 22.64
C MET A 247 -1.45 -18.75 23.31
N PRO A 248 -2.75 -18.44 23.14
CA PRO A 248 -3.80 -19.39 23.45
C PRO A 248 -3.86 -20.46 22.35
N THR A 249 -3.81 -21.70 22.81
CA THR A 249 -3.98 -22.92 22.03
C THR A 249 -5.28 -22.93 21.23
N ALA A 250 -5.18 -23.32 19.96
CA ALA A 250 -6.28 -23.53 19.04
C ALA A 250 -7.43 -24.36 19.63
N SER A 251 -8.64 -23.79 19.69
CA SER A 251 -9.87 -24.55 19.87
C SER A 251 -10.50 -24.86 18.51
N ARG A 252 -10.53 -26.15 18.19
CA ARG A 252 -11.22 -26.78 17.06
C ARG A 252 -12.69 -26.33 16.99
N ARG A 253 -13.13 -25.80 15.85
CA ARG A 253 -14.36 -26.18 15.11
C ARG A 253 -14.73 -25.12 14.06
N ALA A 254 -14.42 -25.40 12.79
CA ALA A 254 -15.31 -25.23 11.64
C ALA A 254 -14.59 -25.76 10.41
N ARG A 255 -14.97 -26.97 9.97
CA ARG A 255 -14.55 -27.53 8.69
C ARG A 255 -15.27 -26.78 7.57
N ALA A 256 -14.55 -26.04 6.76
CA ALA A 256 -14.92 -25.82 5.36
C ALA A 256 -13.80 -26.42 4.50
N LYS A 257 -14.15 -27.46 3.73
CA LYS A 257 -13.27 -28.15 2.80
C LYS A 257 -12.70 -27.16 1.79
N LEU A 258 -11.38 -26.97 1.77
CA LEU A 258 -10.65 -26.52 0.59
C LEU A 258 -9.45 -27.45 0.44
N ARG A 259 -9.47 -28.21 -0.66
CA ARG A 259 -8.42 -29.15 -1.04
C ARG A 259 -7.14 -28.36 -1.31
N CYS A 260 -6.04 -28.74 -0.66
CA CYS A 260 -4.71 -28.38 -1.11
C CYS A 260 -4.48 -29.03 -2.47
N SER A 261 -4.40 -28.22 -3.53
CA SER A 261 -3.65 -28.56 -4.73
C SER A 261 -2.35 -27.79 -4.66
N SER A 262 -1.25 -28.52 -4.57
CA SER A 262 0.10 -28.03 -4.80
C SER A 262 0.21 -27.44 -6.21
N ALA A 263 0.82 -26.26 -6.29
CA ALA A 263 1.58 -25.68 -7.42
C ALA A 263 1.14 -24.25 -7.82
N TYR A 264 2.17 -23.41 -8.02
CA TYR A 264 2.22 -22.09 -8.67
C TYR A 264 2.20 -20.80 -7.82
N PRO A 265 2.85 -19.71 -8.29
CA PRO A 265 3.51 -18.72 -7.45
C PRO A 265 2.56 -17.54 -7.15
N GLU A 266 2.29 -17.31 -5.87
CA GLU A 266 1.36 -16.27 -5.44
C GLU A 266 2.12 -15.00 -5.01
N LYS A 267 1.81 -13.88 -5.68
CA LYS A 267 2.27 -12.54 -5.32
C LYS A 267 1.39 -12.00 -4.20
N TYR A 268 1.77 -12.23 -2.94
CA TYR A 268 1.13 -11.62 -1.78
C TYR A 268 1.70 -10.21 -1.52
N CYS A 269 0.84 -9.20 -1.44
CA CYS A 269 1.15 -7.93 -0.78
C CYS A 269 0.57 -8.01 0.63
N LEU A 270 1.43 -8.25 1.63
CA LEU A 270 1.07 -8.12 3.04
C LEU A 270 1.43 -6.70 3.47
N LEU A 271 0.41 -5.89 3.78
CA LEU A 271 0.61 -4.71 4.60
C LEU A 271 0.61 -5.20 6.05
N ASP A 272 1.81 -5.39 6.60
CA ASP A 272 1.97 -5.62 8.03
C ASP A 272 1.70 -4.29 8.74
N HIS A 273 0.52 -4.19 9.36
CA HIS A 273 0.13 -3.11 10.28
C HIS A 273 0.84 -3.28 11.64
#